data_AF-N2BHT2-F1
#
_entry.id   AF-N2BHT2-F1
#
_cell.length_a   1.000
_cell.length_b   1.000
_cell.length_c   1.000
_cell.angle_alpha   90.00
_cell.angle_beta   90.00
_cell.angle_gamma   90.00
#
_symmetry.space_group_name_H-M   'P 1'
#
loop_
_entity.id
_entity.type
_entity.pdbx_description
1 polymer ?
#
loop_
_entity_poly.entity_id
_entity_poly.type
_entity_poly.pdbx_seq_one_letter_code
_entity_poly.pdbx_strand_id
1 'polypeptide(L)'
;MKQIKRILAILGIVLLVAMYLITLLCAVFDTGNGMMMFKASVTCTVLVPILLWGYTVIYRLAKGKHQKELQETLSRMESEKDA
;
A
#
# COMPACT_ATOMS: atom_id res chain seq x y z
N MET A 1 -20.33 7.56 4.61
CA MET A 1 -19.23 8.39 5.18
C MET A 1 -17.89 7.66 5.42
N LYS A 2 -17.83 6.34 5.67
CA LYS A 2 -16.56 5.60 5.90
C LYS A 2 -15.76 5.27 4.61
N GLN A 3 -16.40 5.27 3.43
CA GLN A 3 -15.78 4.83 2.17
C GLN A 3 -15.02 5.91 1.42
N ILE A 4 -15.53 7.15 1.42
CA ILE A 4 -14.87 8.29 0.76
C ILE A 4 -13.49 8.53 1.38
N LYS A 5 -13.37 8.41 2.72
CA LYS A 5 -12.09 8.51 3.44
C LYS A 5 -11.07 7.42 3.02
N ARG A 6 -11.56 6.24 2.62
CA ARG A 6 -10.71 5.13 2.14
C ARG A 6 -10.27 5.35 0.69
N ILE A 7 -11.17 5.87 -0.16
CA ILE A 7 -10.88 6.20 -1.56
C ILE A 7 -9.88 7.34 -1.67
N LEU A 8 -10.04 8.38 -0.85
CA LEU A 8 -9.08 9.50 -0.79
C LEU A 8 -7.70 9.05 -0.30
N ALA A 9 -7.65 8.16 0.70
CA ALA A 9 -6.41 7.61 1.22
C ALA A 9 -5.68 6.72 0.20
N ILE A 10 -6.42 5.86 -0.52
CA ILE A 10 -5.86 5.00 -1.57
C ILE A 10 -5.38 5.85 -2.75
N LEU A 11 -6.18 6.83 -3.17
CA LEU A 11 -5.83 7.73 -4.27
C LEU A 11 -4.57 8.55 -3.94
N GLY A 12 -4.45 9.04 -2.70
CA GLY A 12 -3.26 9.74 -2.23
C GLY A 12 -2.00 8.87 -2.21
N ILE A 13 -2.11 7.60 -1.79
CA ILE A 13 -0.99 6.66 -1.76
C ILE A 13 -0.55 6.29 -3.18
N VAL A 14 -1.50 6.00 -4.07
CA VAL A 14 -1.21 5.63 -5.47
C VAL A 14 -0.54 6.79 -6.19
N LEU A 15 -1.03 8.01 -5.99
CA LEU A 15 -0.45 9.22 -6.58
C LEU A 15 0.99 9.45 -6.07
N LEU A 16 1.22 9.28 -4.77
CA LEU A 16 2.54 9.43 -4.14
C LEU A 16 3.55 8.40 -4.67
N VAL A 17 3.16 7.13 -4.75
CA VAL A 17 4.03 6.04 -5.24
C VAL A 17 4.33 6.22 -6.72
N ALA A 18 3.32 6.53 -7.54
CA ALA A 18 3.50 6.75 -8.97
C ALA A 18 4.42 7.94 -9.26
N MET A 19 4.21 9.06 -8.56
CA MET A 19 5.06 10.24 -8.69
C MET A 19 6.52 9.92 -8.32
N TYR A 20 6.74 9.23 -7.19
CA TYR A 20 8.08 8.91 -6.70
C TYR A 20 8.83 7.94 -7.63
N LEU A 21 8.13 6.97 -8.20
CA LEU A 21 8.70 6.05 -9.20
C LEU A 21 9.09 6.80 -10.48
N ILE A 22 8.24 7.70 -10.98
CA ILE A 22 8.54 8.48 -12.19
C ILE A 22 9.74 9.41 -11.96
N THR A 23 9.85 10.06 -10.78
CA THR A 23 10.99 10.92 -10.42
C THR A 23 12.29 10.12 -10.26
N LEU A 24 12.24 8.94 -9.61
CA LEU A 24 13.39 8.06 -9.46
C LEU A 24 13.87 7.53 -10.80
N LEU A 25 12.95 7.12 -11.67
CA LEU A 25 13.27 6.67 -13.01
C LEU A 25 13.91 7.80 -13.81
N CYS A 26 13.32 9.00 -13.85
CA CYS A 26 13.93 10.16 -14.50
C CYS A 26 15.35 10.45 -14.01
N ALA A 27 15.57 10.54 -12.70
CA ALA A 27 16.89 10.86 -12.13
C ALA A 27 17.94 9.75 -12.33
N VAL A 28 17.51 8.48 -12.38
CA VAL A 28 18.39 7.33 -12.63
C VAL A 28 18.71 7.20 -14.12
N PHE A 29 17.79 7.58 -15.02
CA PHE A 29 18.02 7.57 -16.46
C PHE A 29 18.84 8.78 -16.97
N ASP A 30 18.84 9.92 -16.26
CA ASP A 30 19.47 11.17 -16.72
C ASP A 30 20.98 11.30 -16.41
N THR A 31 21.60 10.37 -15.67
CA THR A 31 23.04 10.48 -15.29
C THR A 31 23.91 9.37 -15.88
N GLY A 32 24.31 9.57 -17.14
CA GLY A 32 25.64 9.20 -17.67
C GLY A 32 26.15 7.76 -17.53
N ASN A 33 25.87 6.93 -18.55
CA ASN A 33 26.86 6.16 -19.34
C ASN A 33 27.97 5.31 -18.66
N GLY A 34 27.69 4.41 -17.71
CA GLY A 34 28.67 3.32 -17.49
C GLY A 34 28.42 2.31 -16.38
N MET A 35 27.70 2.68 -15.31
CA MET A 35 27.49 1.80 -14.15
C MET A 35 26.01 1.49 -13.90
N MET A 36 25.25 1.31 -14.98
CA MET A 36 23.81 1.03 -14.96
C MET A 36 23.47 -0.35 -14.39
N MET A 37 24.32 -1.36 -14.63
CA MET A 37 24.05 -2.74 -14.26
C MET A 37 23.98 -2.96 -12.74
N PHE A 38 24.83 -2.25 -11.97
CA PHE A 38 24.82 -2.30 -10.51
C PHE A 38 23.68 -1.49 -9.91
N LYS A 39 23.41 -0.30 -10.47
CA LYS A 39 22.30 0.58 -10.07
C LYS A 39 20.94 -0.09 -10.27
N ALA A 40 20.74 -0.81 -11.37
CA ALA A 40 19.51 -1.55 -11.63
C ALA A 40 19.26 -2.64 -10.58
N SER A 41 20.31 -3.36 -10.18
CA SER A 41 20.21 -4.41 -9.15
C SER A 41 19.86 -3.82 -7.78
N VAL A 42 20.50 -2.72 -7.40
CA VAL A 42 20.20 -2.01 -6.15
C VAL A 42 18.77 -1.44 -6.15
N THR A 43 18.34 -0.80 -7.24
CA THR A 43 16.95 -0.34 -7.40
C THR A 43 15.98 -1.51 -7.30
N CYS A 44 16.29 -2.67 -7.88
CA CYS A 44 15.47 -3.88 -7.78
C CYS A 44 15.33 -4.37 -6.34
N THR A 45 16.43 -4.38 -5.56
CA THR A 45 16.40 -4.80 -4.15
C THR A 45 15.64 -3.83 -3.25
N VAL A 46 15.50 -2.55 -3.63
CA VAL A 46 14.72 -1.54 -2.90
C VAL A 46 13.26 -1.51 -3.38
N LEU A 47 13.02 -1.84 -4.65
CA LEU A 47 11.69 -1.96 -5.24
C LEU A 47 10.90 -3.11 -4.59
N VAL A 48 11.54 -4.26 -4.36
CA VAL A 48 10.92 -5.45 -3.75
C VAL A 48 10.31 -5.16 -2.36
N PRO A 49 11.03 -4.57 -1.38
CA PRO A 49 10.46 -4.25 -0.07
C PRO A 49 9.44 -3.13 -0.14
N ILE A 50 9.57 -2.16 -1.05
CA ILE A 50 8.56 -1.11 -1.27
C ILE A 50 7.27 -1.69 -1.86
N LEU A 51 7.37 -2.65 -2.79
CA LEU A 51 6.23 -3.43 -3.27
C LEU A 51 5.58 -4.17 -2.11
N LEU A 52 6.36 -4.96 -1.37
CA LEU A 52 5.85 -5.74 -0.23
C LEU A 52 5.20 -4.86 0.84
N TRP A 53 5.80 -3.71 1.16
CA TRP A 53 5.27 -2.77 2.15
C TRP A 53 4.01 -2.07 1.65
N GLY A 54 3.99 -1.65 0.38
CA GLY A 54 2.79 -1.15 -0.28
C GLY A 54 1.66 -2.18 -0.25
N TYR A 55 1.95 -3.43 -0.61
CA TYR A 55 1.02 -4.56 -0.52
C TYR A 55 0.53 -4.77 0.91
N THR A 56 1.42 -4.70 1.90
CA THR A 56 1.07 -4.89 3.32
C THR A 56 0.19 -3.77 3.84
N VAL A 57 0.46 -2.52 3.49
CA VAL A 57 -0.33 -1.35 3.89
C VAL A 57 -1.72 -1.43 3.24
N ILE A 58 -1.79 -1.79 1.95
CA ILE A 58 -3.05 -2.02 1.24
C ILE A 58 -3.83 -3.17 1.91
N TYR A 59 -3.17 -4.26 2.27
CA TYR A 59 -3.79 -5.42 2.93
C TYR A 59 -4.27 -5.10 4.36
N ARG A 60 -3.50 -4.32 5.12
CA ARG A 60 -3.84 -3.91 6.49
C ARG A 60 -5.01 -2.92 6.48
N LEU A 61 -5.03 -2.01 5.52
CA LEU A 61 -6.16 -1.10 5.28
C LEU A 61 -7.40 -1.87 4.77
N ALA A 62 -7.19 -2.94 3.98
CA ALA A 62 -8.23 -3.88 3.53
C ALA A 62 -8.91 -4.59 4.72
N LYS A 63 -8.08 -5.17 5.58
CA LYS A 63 -8.49 -5.96 6.75
C LYS A 63 -9.12 -5.12 7.86
N GLY A 64 -8.60 -3.92 8.13
CA GLY A 64 -9.11 -3.03 9.18
C GLY A 64 -10.56 -2.55 8.98
N LYS A 65 -11.12 -2.69 7.77
CA LYS A 65 -12.55 -2.44 7.52
C LYS A 65 -13.40 -3.71 7.69
N HIS A 66 -12.89 -4.87 7.31
CA HIS A 66 -13.58 -6.16 7.42
C HIS A 66 -13.68 -6.65 8.88
N GLN A 67 -12.63 -6.40 9.67
CA GLN A 67 -12.61 -6.79 11.08
C GLN A 67 -13.67 -6.06 11.91
N LYS A 68 -13.99 -4.81 11.56
CA LYS A 68 -15.00 -4.02 12.26
C LYS A 68 -16.42 -4.56 12.05
N GLU A 69 -16.75 -5.01 10.84
CA GLU A 69 -18.06 -5.64 10.58
C GLU A 69 -18.18 -7.01 11.25
N LEU A 70 -17.15 -7.85 11.15
CA LEU A 70 -17.14 -9.16 11.78
C LEU A 70 -17.27 -9.09 13.31
N GLN A 71 -16.55 -8.14 13.95
CA GLN A 71 -16.61 -7.96 15.39
C GLN A 71 -18.02 -7.51 15.85
N GLU A 72 -18.68 -6.68 15.04
CA GLU A 72 -20.04 -6.21 15.30
C GLU A 72 -21.06 -7.36 15.15
N THR A 73 -20.94 -8.20 14.13
CA THR A 73 -21.82 -9.38 13.95
C THR A 73 -21.61 -10.44 15.04
N LEU A 74 -20.35 -10.71 15.40
CA LEU A 74 -20.03 -11.65 16.48
C LEU A 74 -20.61 -11.18 17.81
N SER A 75 -20.47 -9.89 18.15
CA SER A 75 -21.08 -9.33 19.36
C SER A 75 -22.62 -9.42 19.39
N ARG A 76 -23.28 -9.36 18.22
CA ARG A 76 -24.73 -9.50 18.12
C ARG A 76 -25.19 -10.95 18.30
N MET A 77 -24.46 -11.89 17.70
CA MET A 77 -24.74 -13.32 17.90
C MET A 77 -24.50 -13.74 19.36
N GLU A 78 -23.51 -13.16 20.03
CA GLU A 78 -23.27 -13.38 21.46
C GLU A 78 -24.43 -12.83 22.29
N SER A 79 -24.87 -11.59 22.02
CA SER A 79 -26.01 -10.99 22.74
C SER A 79 -27.37 -11.68 22.51
N GLU A 80 -27.57 -12.33 21.35
CA GLU A 80 -28.83 -13.03 21.04
C GLU A 80 -28.85 -14.45 21.64
N LYS A 81 -27.68 -15.04 21.89
CA LYS A 81 -27.57 -16.34 22.52
C LYS A 81 -27.76 -16.29 24.03
N ASP A 82 -27.52 -15.14 24.64
CA ASP A 82 -27.66 -14.89 26.08
C ASP A 82 -29.03 -14.29 26.48
N ALA A 83 -29.92 -14.02 25.50
CA ALA A 83 -31.26 -13.48 25.69
C ALA A 83 -32.35 -14.55 25.52
#